data_AF-A0A813I039-F1
#
_entry.id   AF-A0A813I039-F1
#
_cell.length_a   1.000
_cell.length_b   1.000
_cell.length_c   1.000
_cell.angle_alpha   90.00
_cell.angle_beta   90.00
_cell.angle_gamma   90.00
#
_symmetry.space_group_name_H-M   'P 1'
#
loop_
_entity.id
_entity.type
_entity.pdbx_description
1 polymer ?
#
loop_
_entity_poly.entity_id
_entity_poly.type
_entity_poly.pdbx_seq_one_letter_code
_entity_poly.pdbx_strand_id
1 'polypeptide(L)'
;MAQEVLDVQFTKGPFLNHLDFMKAVREPGWRADQFLEDGSLTRKMGKNAIRAMRRYLNGELEAFEGVLHAAFDRLAIGGRCLVVIQSGVEKSIVYKFLEMHEQPPRGSKSAASLSVSRLCQLYPLAATDLNYSVNHLAAEASLTSFERAMNPDATESVRLMVLEKAPRTLPKRSYIQPLTRPTDR
;
A
#
# COMPACT_ATOMS: atom_id res chain seq x y z
N MET A 1 1.08 21.61 -2.02
CA MET A 1 2.47 21.21 -1.69
C MET A 1 3.37 21.11 -2.91
N ALA A 2 3.26 20.09 -3.77
CA ALA A 2 4.19 19.96 -4.91
C ALA A 2 4.13 21.18 -5.85
N GLN A 3 2.92 21.65 -6.17
CA GLN A 3 2.73 22.86 -6.98
C GLN A 3 3.32 24.11 -6.32
N GLU A 4 3.12 24.32 -5.03
CA GLU A 4 3.63 25.51 -4.32
C GLU A 4 5.16 25.51 -4.22
N VAL A 5 5.79 24.34 -4.01
CA VAL A 5 7.25 24.22 -4.05
C VAL A 5 7.78 24.58 -5.44
N LEU A 6 7.07 24.15 -6.50
CA LEU A 6 7.40 24.54 -7.87
C LEU A 6 7.19 26.04 -8.07
N ASP A 7 6.11 26.63 -7.57
CA ASP A 7 5.83 28.07 -7.68
C ASP A 7 6.90 28.91 -6.97
N VAL A 8 7.38 28.46 -5.80
CA VAL A 8 8.53 29.06 -5.11
C VAL A 8 9.81 28.92 -5.94
N GLN A 9 10.04 27.77 -6.56
CA GLN A 9 11.19 27.55 -7.43
C GLN A 9 11.13 28.41 -8.70
N PHE A 10 9.94 28.60 -9.28
CA PHE A 10 9.71 29.47 -10.44
C PHE A 10 9.94 30.94 -10.10
N THR A 11 9.53 31.37 -8.91
CA THR A 11 9.63 32.79 -8.49
C THR A 11 10.98 33.17 -7.90
N LYS A 12 11.63 32.27 -7.14
CA LYS A 12 12.89 32.54 -6.41
C LYS A 12 14.12 31.87 -7.02
N GLY A 13 13.94 31.08 -8.09
CA GLY A 13 15.02 30.31 -8.72
C GLY A 13 15.25 28.94 -8.06
N PRO A 14 16.23 28.17 -8.56
CA PRO A 14 16.49 26.81 -8.10
C PRO A 14 16.96 26.78 -6.64
N PHE A 15 16.56 25.74 -5.88
CA PHE A 15 17.07 25.51 -4.54
C PHE A 15 18.54 25.07 -4.59
N LEU A 16 19.43 25.84 -3.98
CA LEU A 16 20.87 25.55 -4.00
C LEU A 16 21.30 24.55 -2.92
N ASN A 17 20.51 24.41 -1.86
CA ASN A 17 20.77 23.46 -0.77
C ASN A 17 19.46 22.99 -0.11
N HIS A 18 19.57 21.98 0.75
CA HIS A 18 18.44 21.39 1.45
C HIS A 18 17.74 22.38 2.41
N LEU A 19 18.45 23.38 2.96
CA LEU A 19 17.85 24.37 3.84
C LEU A 19 16.93 25.31 3.06
N ASP A 20 17.29 25.67 1.84
CA ASP A 20 16.47 26.53 0.98
C ASP A 20 15.18 25.82 0.55
N PHE A 21 15.28 24.54 0.19
CA PHE A 21 14.10 23.69 -0.04
C PHE A 21 13.22 23.60 1.22
N MET A 22 13.83 23.38 2.39
CA MET A 22 13.08 23.29 3.65
C MET A 22 12.44 24.62 4.05
N LYS A 23 13.05 25.76 3.72
CA LYS A 23 12.42 27.09 3.88
C LYS A 23 11.21 27.23 2.96
N ALA A 24 11.31 26.82 1.70
CA ALA A 24 10.19 26.86 0.76
C ALA A 24 9.01 25.98 1.20
N VAL A 25 9.29 24.77 1.70
CA VAL A 25 8.26 23.88 2.29
C VAL A 25 7.59 24.49 3.54
N ARG A 26 8.25 25.45 4.19
CA ARG A 26 7.77 26.14 5.40
C ARG A 26 7.10 27.48 5.13
N GLU A 27 7.13 27.99 3.90
CA GLU A 27 6.59 29.33 3.61
C GLU A 27 5.06 29.39 3.77
N PRO A 28 4.51 30.51 4.28
CA PRO A 28 3.22 30.60 4.97
C PRO A 28 1.97 30.58 4.07
N GLY A 29 2.05 30.05 2.85
CA GLY A 29 0.88 29.84 1.98
C GLY A 29 -0.05 28.73 2.47
N TRP A 30 0.38 27.92 3.44
CA TRP A 30 -0.41 26.84 4.01
C TRP A 30 -1.10 27.27 5.29
N ARG A 31 -2.37 27.73 5.21
CA ARG A 31 -3.30 28.04 6.33
C ARG A 31 -2.61 28.23 7.69
N ALA A 32 -1.71 29.21 7.79
CA ALA A 32 -0.98 29.49 9.02
C ALA A 32 -1.93 29.97 10.13
N ASP A 33 -3.10 30.46 9.73
CA ASP A 33 -4.16 31.03 10.55
C ASP A 33 -4.79 30.00 11.53
N GLN A 34 -4.53 28.70 11.36
CA GLN A 34 -5.08 27.63 12.23
C GLN A 34 -4.04 26.91 13.11
N PHE A 35 -2.73 27.17 12.99
CA PHE A 35 -1.72 26.23 13.51
C PHE A 35 -0.45 26.85 14.11
N LEU A 36 -0.50 28.12 14.51
CA LEU A 36 0.68 28.93 14.86
C LEU A 36 1.35 28.67 16.21
N GLU A 37 0.95 27.68 17.02
CA GLU A 37 1.52 27.53 18.37
C GLU A 37 2.62 26.47 18.52
N ASP A 38 2.85 25.57 17.55
CA ASP A 38 3.72 24.41 17.82
C ASP A 38 4.78 24.13 16.74
N GLY A 39 6.01 24.60 16.96
CA GLY A 39 7.17 24.42 16.07
C GLY A 39 7.55 22.94 15.77
N SER A 40 6.93 22.00 16.49
CA SER A 40 6.96 20.56 16.23
C SER A 40 6.35 20.19 14.87
N LEU A 41 5.25 20.83 14.46
CA LEU A 41 4.52 20.54 13.23
C LEU A 41 5.32 20.95 11.98
N THR A 42 5.95 22.12 12.01
CA THR A 42 6.81 22.64 10.94
C THR A 42 8.03 21.76 10.68
N ARG A 43 8.55 21.09 11.73
CA ARG A 43 9.62 20.07 11.60
C ARG A 43 9.06 18.76 11.01
N LYS A 44 7.85 18.34 11.40
CA LYS A 44 7.17 17.14 10.90
C LYS A 44 6.84 17.23 9.41
N MET A 45 6.39 18.39 8.94
CA MET A 45 6.09 18.63 7.52
C MET A 45 7.30 18.47 6.61
N GLY A 46 8.41 19.14 6.93
CA GLY A 46 9.61 19.05 6.10
C GLY A 46 10.20 17.62 6.09
N LYS A 47 10.13 16.90 7.22
CA LYS A 47 10.46 15.47 7.26
C LYS A 47 9.57 14.64 6.32
N ASN A 48 8.26 14.90 6.27
CA ASN A 48 7.34 14.20 5.38
C ASN A 48 7.59 14.56 3.90
N ALA A 49 7.93 15.81 3.59
CA ALA A 49 8.32 16.26 2.25
C ALA A 49 9.54 15.50 1.73
N ILE A 50 10.59 15.43 2.55
CA ILE A 50 11.82 14.71 2.22
C ILE A 50 11.54 13.22 2.05
N ARG A 51 10.74 12.61 2.93
CA ARG A 51 10.35 11.20 2.80
C ARG A 51 9.56 10.93 1.52
N ALA A 52 8.66 11.83 1.13
CA ALA A 52 7.89 11.72 -0.11
C ALA A 52 8.80 11.83 -1.35
N MET A 53 9.71 12.80 -1.38
CA MET A 53 10.70 12.92 -2.45
C MET A 53 11.59 11.69 -2.55
N ARG A 54 12.08 11.19 -1.42
CA ARG A 54 12.91 9.97 -1.37
C ARG A 54 12.18 8.80 -2.00
N ARG A 55 10.92 8.56 -1.58
CA ARG A 55 10.07 7.50 -2.14
C ARG A 55 9.89 7.63 -3.64
N TYR A 56 9.60 8.84 -4.11
CA TYR A 56 9.39 9.11 -5.53
C TYR A 56 10.67 8.88 -6.35
N LEU A 57 11.78 9.49 -5.94
CA LEU A 57 13.05 9.42 -6.68
C LEU A 57 13.61 7.99 -6.73
N ASN A 58 13.40 7.20 -5.68
CA ASN A 58 13.88 5.83 -5.59
C ASN A 58 12.85 4.79 -6.09
N GLY A 59 11.65 5.20 -6.52
CA GLY A 59 10.56 4.28 -6.88
C GLY A 59 10.22 3.28 -5.76
N GLU A 60 10.27 3.73 -4.49
CA GLU A 60 10.19 2.83 -3.32
C GLU A 60 8.84 2.11 -3.24
N LEU A 61 7.75 2.76 -3.66
CA LEU A 61 6.41 2.20 -3.54
C LEU A 61 6.16 1.12 -4.61
N GLU A 62 6.61 1.39 -5.83
CA GLU A 62 6.56 0.46 -6.95
C GLU A 62 7.45 -0.75 -6.68
N ALA A 63 8.66 -0.50 -6.16
CA ALA A 63 9.57 -1.57 -5.73
C ALA A 63 8.96 -2.39 -4.58
N PHE A 64 8.31 -1.75 -3.61
CA PHE A 64 7.65 -2.44 -2.50
C PHE A 64 6.50 -3.34 -2.98
N GLU A 65 5.62 -2.85 -3.86
CA GLU A 65 4.56 -3.65 -4.47
C GLU A 65 5.14 -4.81 -5.29
N GLY A 66 6.15 -4.55 -6.13
CA GLY A 66 6.82 -5.57 -6.94
C GLY A 66 7.49 -6.66 -6.11
N VAL A 67 8.16 -6.30 -5.00
CA VAL A 67 8.77 -7.26 -4.07
C VAL A 67 7.70 -8.12 -3.40
N LEU A 68 6.55 -7.53 -3.03
CA LEU A 68 5.46 -8.29 -2.41
C LEU A 68 4.93 -9.38 -3.34
N HIS A 69 4.67 -9.06 -4.61
CA HIS A 69 4.31 -10.05 -5.63
C HIS A 69 5.40 -11.12 -5.82
N ALA A 70 6.65 -10.69 -6.05
CA ALA A 70 7.76 -11.60 -6.30
C ALA A 70 8.09 -12.51 -5.10
N ALA A 71 7.84 -12.04 -3.87
CA ALA A 71 7.98 -12.85 -2.66
C ALA A 71 6.92 -13.96 -2.63
N PHE A 72 5.66 -13.62 -2.90
CA PHE A 72 4.57 -14.60 -2.92
C PHE A 72 4.67 -15.59 -4.07
N ASP A 73 5.22 -15.22 -5.22
CA ASP A 73 5.50 -16.17 -6.31
C ASP A 73 6.47 -17.27 -5.86
N ARG A 74 7.52 -16.89 -5.12
CA ARG A 74 8.57 -17.81 -4.64
C ARG A 74 8.21 -18.56 -3.37
N LEU A 75 7.30 -18.04 -2.57
CA LEU A 75 6.93 -18.64 -1.28
C LEU A 75 6.25 -19.99 -1.50
N ALA A 76 6.61 -20.99 -0.69
CA ALA A 76 5.89 -22.26 -0.67
C ALA A 76 4.48 -22.07 -0.10
N ILE A 77 3.54 -22.96 -0.45
CA ILE A 77 2.21 -22.99 0.18
C ILE A 77 2.38 -23.26 1.69
N GLY A 78 1.68 -22.49 2.53
CA GLY A 78 1.84 -22.46 3.98
C GLY A 78 3.01 -21.59 4.45
N GLY A 79 3.83 -21.07 3.53
CA GLY A 79 4.90 -20.14 3.84
C GLY A 79 4.35 -18.78 4.29
N ARG A 80 5.13 -18.09 5.13
CA ARG A 80 4.76 -16.80 5.73
C ARG A 80 5.65 -15.67 5.24
N CYS A 81 5.04 -14.51 5.02
CA CYS A 81 5.72 -13.26 4.72
C CYS A 81 5.43 -12.27 5.85
N LEU A 82 6.49 -11.75 6.47
CA LEU A 82 6.39 -10.71 7.49
C LEU A 82 6.65 -9.37 6.81
N VAL A 83 5.68 -8.46 6.90
CA VAL A 83 5.75 -7.14 6.27
C VAL A 83 5.79 -6.07 7.35
N VAL A 84 6.89 -5.32 7.41
CA VAL A 84 7.00 -4.14 8.27
C VAL A 84 6.53 -2.93 7.47
N ILE A 85 5.41 -2.35 7.90
CA ILE A 85 4.79 -1.18 7.31
C ILE A 85 5.21 0.03 8.13
N GLN A 86 5.76 1.06 7.50
CA GLN A 86 6.19 2.29 8.15
C GLN A 86 5.23 3.45 7.90
N SER A 87 4.38 3.37 6.88
CA SER A 87 3.46 4.45 6.52
C SER A 87 2.08 3.99 6.05
N GLY A 88 1.13 4.92 6.07
CA GLY A 88 -0.23 4.68 5.57
C GLY A 88 -0.28 4.29 4.09
N VAL A 89 0.64 4.79 3.26
CA VAL A 89 0.68 4.45 1.83
C VAL A 89 1.14 3.00 1.64
N GLU A 90 2.19 2.57 2.35
CA GLU A 90 2.62 1.16 2.36
C GLU A 90 1.51 0.26 2.88
N LYS A 91 0.78 0.70 3.93
CA LYS A 91 -0.41 -0.01 4.42
C LYS A 91 -1.43 -0.21 3.31
N SER A 92 -1.81 0.86 2.60
CA SER A 92 -2.75 0.76 1.49
C SER A 92 -2.30 -0.20 0.39
N ILE A 93 -1.01 -0.26 0.07
CA ILE A 93 -0.46 -1.22 -0.90
C ILE A 93 -0.66 -2.66 -0.42
N VAL A 94 -0.32 -2.96 0.84
CA VAL A 94 -0.48 -4.30 1.41
C VAL A 94 -1.96 -4.71 1.45
N TYR A 95 -2.85 -3.79 1.82
CA TYR A 95 -4.29 -4.07 1.85
C TYR A 95 -4.87 -4.32 0.46
N LYS A 96 -4.48 -3.52 -0.54
CA LYS A 96 -4.87 -3.75 -1.93
C LYS A 96 -4.34 -5.09 -2.43
N PHE A 97 -3.10 -5.42 -2.10
CA PHE A 97 -2.53 -6.74 -2.41
C PHE A 97 -3.35 -7.87 -1.77
N LEU A 98 -3.74 -7.74 -0.50
CA LEU A 98 -4.58 -8.72 0.19
C LEU A 98 -5.95 -8.86 -0.50
N GLU A 99 -6.63 -7.76 -0.79
CA GLU A 99 -7.93 -7.75 -1.48
C GLU A 99 -7.86 -8.47 -2.84
N MET A 100 -6.79 -8.25 -3.61
CA MET A 100 -6.57 -8.91 -4.90
C MET A 100 -6.30 -10.42 -4.80
N HIS A 101 -5.90 -10.90 -3.63
CA HIS A 101 -5.57 -12.31 -3.36
C HIS A 101 -6.50 -12.95 -2.34
N GLU A 102 -7.58 -12.26 -1.95
CA GLU A 102 -8.55 -12.75 -0.99
C GLU A 102 -9.48 -13.78 -1.64
N GLN A 103 -9.93 -14.75 -0.84
CA GLN A 103 -10.95 -15.71 -1.24
C GLN A 103 -12.02 -15.81 -0.14
N PRO A 104 -13.24 -16.26 -0.50
CA PRO A 104 -14.30 -16.43 0.48
C PRO A 104 -13.87 -17.36 1.61
N PRO A 105 -14.38 -17.17 2.84
CA PRO A 105 -14.19 -18.11 3.93
C PRO A 105 -14.56 -19.53 3.51
N ARG A 106 -13.75 -20.51 3.93
CA ARG A 106 -13.99 -21.92 3.61
C ARG A 106 -15.37 -22.34 4.10
N GLY A 107 -16.15 -22.99 3.23
CA GLY A 107 -17.50 -23.44 3.56
C GLY A 107 -18.57 -22.33 3.53
N SER A 108 -18.24 -21.13 3.03
CA SER A 108 -19.22 -20.07 2.83
C SER A 108 -20.29 -20.50 1.81
N LYS A 109 -21.48 -20.86 2.32
CA LYS A 109 -22.65 -21.19 1.48
C LYS A 109 -23.08 -20.03 0.60
N SER A 110 -22.89 -18.79 1.08
CA SER A 110 -23.22 -17.59 0.31
C SER A 110 -22.29 -17.41 -0.87
N ALA A 111 -21.01 -17.78 -0.78
CA ALA A 111 -20.10 -17.67 -1.92
C ALA A 111 -20.42 -18.68 -3.04
N ALA A 112 -20.88 -19.88 -2.66
CA ALA A 112 -21.24 -20.93 -3.62
C ALA A 112 -22.50 -20.60 -4.45
N SER A 113 -23.39 -19.73 -3.96
CA SER A 113 -24.61 -19.32 -4.66
C SER A 113 -24.46 -18.07 -5.52
N LEU A 114 -23.29 -17.41 -5.50
CA LEU A 114 -23.04 -16.22 -6.31
C LEU A 114 -22.82 -16.57 -7.78
N SER A 115 -23.30 -15.70 -8.66
CA SER A 115 -22.90 -15.75 -10.07
C SER A 115 -21.40 -15.50 -10.20
N VAL A 116 -20.77 -16.04 -11.25
CA VAL A 116 -19.33 -15.83 -11.52
C VAL A 116 -18.99 -14.35 -11.59
N SER A 117 -19.83 -13.53 -12.23
CA SER A 117 -19.64 -12.09 -12.31
C SER A 117 -19.62 -11.43 -10.93
N ARG A 118 -20.58 -11.78 -10.06
CA ARG A 118 -20.64 -11.23 -8.70
C ARG A 118 -19.49 -11.73 -7.83
N LEU A 119 -19.08 -12.98 -8.00
CA LEU A 119 -17.94 -13.55 -7.30
C LEU A 119 -16.65 -12.80 -7.66
N CYS A 120 -16.41 -12.52 -8.95
CA CYS A 120 -15.25 -11.74 -9.40
C CYS A 120 -15.25 -10.28 -8.91
N GLN A 121 -16.43 -9.67 -8.72
CA GLN A 121 -16.52 -8.33 -8.15
C GLN A 121 -16.16 -8.28 -6.67
N LEU A 122 -16.52 -9.32 -5.91
CA LEU A 122 -16.27 -9.39 -4.47
C LEU A 122 -14.90 -9.98 -4.13
N TYR A 123 -14.41 -10.90 -4.96
CA TYR A 123 -13.14 -11.59 -4.79
C TYR A 123 -12.38 -11.55 -6.12
N PRO A 124 -11.59 -10.49 -6.36
CA PRO A 124 -10.86 -10.30 -7.62
C PRO A 124 -9.98 -11.49 -8.00
N LEU A 125 -9.48 -12.26 -7.03
CA LEU A 125 -8.75 -13.51 -7.25
C LEU A 125 -9.52 -14.50 -8.16
N ALA A 126 -10.87 -14.52 -8.10
CA ALA A 126 -11.69 -15.36 -8.96
C ALA A 126 -11.51 -15.02 -10.45
N ALA A 127 -11.19 -13.77 -10.78
CA ALA A 127 -10.99 -13.29 -12.14
C ALA A 127 -9.57 -13.54 -12.68
N THR A 128 -8.62 -13.98 -11.85
CA THR A 128 -7.22 -14.19 -12.21
C THR A 128 -6.88 -15.67 -12.38
N ASP A 129 -5.71 -15.94 -12.95
CA ASP A 129 -5.12 -17.27 -13.16
C ASP A 129 -4.20 -17.73 -12.00
N LEU A 130 -4.00 -16.85 -11.00
CA LEU A 130 -3.19 -17.13 -9.80
C LEU A 130 -3.62 -18.43 -9.11
N ASN A 131 -2.66 -19.22 -8.66
CA ASN A 131 -2.89 -20.54 -8.07
C ASN A 131 -2.87 -20.54 -6.54
N TYR A 132 -2.73 -19.37 -5.91
CA TYR A 132 -2.69 -19.20 -4.47
C TYR A 132 -3.62 -18.06 -4.04
N SER A 133 -3.98 -18.08 -2.76
CA SER A 133 -4.58 -16.93 -2.07
C SER A 133 -3.62 -16.44 -1.00
N VAL A 134 -3.91 -15.26 -0.43
CA VAL A 134 -3.13 -14.73 0.69
C VAL A 134 -4.05 -14.51 1.88
N ASN A 135 -3.65 -15.06 3.03
CA ASN A 135 -4.35 -14.89 4.29
C ASN A 135 -3.61 -13.91 5.18
N HIS A 136 -4.35 -13.09 5.93
CA HIS A 136 -3.83 -12.32 7.05
C HIS A 136 -4.02 -13.13 8.34
N LEU A 137 -2.93 -13.56 8.98
CA LEU A 137 -2.99 -14.57 10.06
C LEU A 137 -3.28 -14.01 11.46
N ALA A 138 -3.01 -12.74 11.71
CA ALA A 138 -3.12 -12.14 13.04
C ALA A 138 -3.52 -10.67 12.96
N ALA A 139 -3.84 -10.07 14.10
CA ALA A 139 -3.93 -8.62 14.18
C ALA A 139 -2.55 -7.98 13.92
N GLU A 140 -2.54 -6.77 13.37
CA GLU A 140 -1.31 -6.01 13.16
C GLU A 140 -0.61 -5.77 14.51
N ALA A 141 0.66 -6.14 14.61
CA ALA A 141 1.45 -5.80 15.78
C ALA A 141 1.92 -4.35 15.67
N SER A 142 1.68 -3.56 16.72
CA SER A 142 2.16 -2.18 16.85
C SER A 142 3.33 -2.13 17.81
N LEU A 143 4.20 -1.13 17.63
CA LEU A 143 5.29 -0.89 18.58
C LEU A 143 4.75 -0.57 19.97
N THR A 144 5.34 -1.20 20.97
CA THR A 144 5.09 -0.89 22.38
C THR A 144 5.68 0.46 22.76
N SER A 145 5.25 1.03 23.88
CA SER A 145 5.83 2.27 24.40
C SER A 145 7.33 2.13 24.72
N PHE A 146 7.77 0.94 25.15
CA PHE A 146 9.18 0.65 25.41
C PHE A 146 10.02 0.66 24.12
N GLU A 147 9.56 -0.02 23.07
CA GLU A 147 10.27 -0.06 21.78
C GLU A 147 10.36 1.33 21.14
N ARG A 148 9.32 2.16 21.29
CA ARG A 148 9.34 3.56 20.84
C ARG A 148 10.35 4.41 21.62
N ALA A 149 10.48 4.19 22.92
CA ALA A 149 11.49 4.88 23.73
C ALA A 149 12.92 4.49 23.31
N MET A 150 13.12 3.24 22.90
CA MET A 150 14.42 2.73 22.43
C MET A 150 14.74 3.13 20.98
N ASN A 151 13.72 3.42 20.17
CA ASN A 151 13.89 3.88 18.80
C ASN A 151 13.03 5.14 18.52
N PRO A 152 13.54 6.34 18.83
CA PRO A 152 12.79 7.59 18.67
C PRO A 152 12.48 7.94 17.20
N ASP A 153 13.16 7.30 16.23
CA ASP A 153 12.88 7.46 14.81
C ASP A 153 11.71 6.59 14.32
N ALA A 154 11.35 5.56 15.09
CA ALA A 154 10.21 4.71 14.80
C ALA A 154 8.90 5.48 15.01
N THR A 155 8.17 5.67 13.92
CA THR A 155 6.91 6.40 13.94
C THR A 155 5.79 5.56 14.55
N GLU A 156 4.78 6.22 15.14
CA GLU A 156 3.57 5.55 15.65
C GLU A 156 2.78 4.77 14.58
N SER A 157 3.08 5.00 13.30
CA SER A 157 2.51 4.30 12.16
C SER A 157 3.19 2.97 11.84
N VAL A 158 4.28 2.61 12.52
CA VAL A 158 4.96 1.33 12.26
C VAL A 158 4.06 0.16 12.69
N ARG A 159 3.83 -0.78 11.77
CA ARG A 159 3.04 -1.99 11.97
C ARG A 159 3.79 -3.19 11.41
N LEU A 160 3.61 -4.35 12.04
CA LEU A 160 4.04 -5.63 11.51
C LEU A 160 2.80 -6.45 11.13
N MET A 161 2.73 -6.88 9.88
CA MET A 161 1.71 -7.79 9.37
C MET A 161 2.31 -9.15 9.07
N VAL A 162 1.56 -10.21 9.39
CA VAL A 162 1.93 -11.60 9.08
C VAL A 162 0.97 -12.14 8.05
N LEU A 163 1.49 -12.38 6.85
CA LEU A 163 0.75 -12.88 5.71
C LEU A 163 1.15 -14.34 5.44
N GLU A 164 0.22 -15.15 4.96
CA GLU A 164 0.45 -16.55 4.59
C GLU A 164 0.02 -16.79 3.14
N LYS A 165 0.84 -17.50 2.37
CA LYS A 165 0.45 -18.01 1.06
C LYS A 165 -0.34 -19.30 1.26
N ALA A 166 -1.62 -19.28 0.91
CA ALA A 166 -2.51 -20.40 1.11
C ALA A 166 -2.93 -21.03 -0.23
N PRO A 167 -3.34 -22.30 -0.24
CA PRO A 167 -3.85 -22.90 -1.46
C PRO A 167 -5.16 -22.21 -1.86
N ARG A 168 -5.26 -21.85 -3.15
CA ARG A 168 -6.49 -21.32 -3.73
C ARG A 168 -7.57 -22.41 -3.72
N THR A 169 -8.74 -22.08 -3.18
CA THR A 169 -9.94 -22.94 -3.20
C THR A 169 -10.93 -22.52 -4.28
N LEU A 170 -10.86 -21.28 -4.74
CA LEU A 170 -11.69 -20.78 -5.83
C LEU A 170 -11.36 -21.50 -7.14
N PRO A 171 -12.37 -21.86 -7.94
CA PRO A 171 -12.11 -22.40 -9.27
C PRO A 171 -11.28 -21.40 -10.06
N LYS A 172 -10.26 -21.89 -10.77
CA LYS A 172 -9.61 -21.09 -11.81
C LYS A 172 -10.63 -20.80 -12.89
N ARG A 173 -10.48 -19.68 -13.59
CA ARG A 173 -11.20 -19.43 -14.84
C ARG A 173 -10.67 -20.35 -15.93
N SER A 174 -10.89 -21.65 -15.78
CA SER A 174 -10.66 -22.65 -16.80
C SER A 174 -11.79 -22.49 -17.81
N TYR A 175 -11.48 -21.98 -19.01
CA TYR A 175 -12.39 -21.89 -20.14
C TYR A 175 -13.60 -20.96 -19.96
N ILE A 176 -13.42 -19.67 -20.27
CA ILE A 176 -14.38 -19.09 -21.21
C ILE A 176 -13.95 -19.60 -22.57
N GLN A 177 -14.65 -20.61 -23.10
CA GLN A 177 -14.66 -20.79 -24.56
C GLN A 177 -14.96 -19.40 -25.13
N PRO A 178 -14.16 -18.87 -26.07
CA PRO A 178 -14.54 -17.64 -26.75
C PRO A 178 -15.97 -17.83 -27.20
N LEU A 179 -16.88 -16.93 -26.81
CA LEU A 179 -18.26 -16.92 -27.25
C LEU A 179 -18.21 -17.12 -28.77
N THR A 180 -18.56 -18.33 -29.22
CA THR A 180 -18.68 -18.60 -30.65
C THR A 180 -19.69 -17.60 -31.15
N ARG A 181 -19.23 -16.65 -31.96
CA ARG A 181 -20.13 -15.66 -32.58
C ARG A 181 -21.29 -16.44 -33.18
N PRO A 182 -22.55 -16.03 -32.92
CA PRO A 182 -23.67 -16.63 -33.63
C PRO A 182 -23.37 -16.52 -35.12
N THR A 183 -23.37 -17.65 -35.82
CA THR A 183 -23.27 -17.66 -37.26
C THR A 183 -24.59 -17.12 -37.75
N ASP A 184 -24.58 -15.87 -38.21
CA ASP A 184 -25.71 -15.28 -38.92
C ASP A 184 -26.07 -16.18 -40.11
N ARG A 185 -27.30 -16.68 -40.10
CA ARG A 185 -27.99 -17.29 -41.25
C ARG A 185 -29.17 -16.42 -41.61
#